data_AF-A0A078KQN4-F1
#
_entry.id   AF-A0A078KQN4-F1
#
_cell.length_a   1.000
_cell.length_b   1.000
_cell.length_c   1.000
_cell.angle_alpha   90.00
_cell.angle_beta   90.00
_cell.angle_gamma   90.00
#
_symmetry.space_group_name_H-M   'P 1'
#
loop_
_entity.id
_entity.type
_entity.pdbx_description
1 polymer ?
#
loop_
_entity_poly.entity_id
_entity_poly.type
_entity_poly.pdbx_seq_one_letter_code
_entity_poly.pdbx_strand_id
1 'polypeptide(L)'
;MPTIEYIEKTIFDIEGGRVDFVKAGKNVRSDLKLPNNYIAERQTKNNASVAHFIERLKKQFPGYDFIVYKGSGEKARGNLHMGTLRDTYE
;
A
#
# COMPACT_ATOMS: atom_id res chain seq x y z
N MET A 1 -2.74 0.25 -19.29
CA MET A 1 -2.65 -0.53 -18.04
C MET A 1 -1.49 0.02 -17.24
N PRO A 2 -1.73 0.55 -16.03
CA PRO A 2 -0.66 1.05 -15.17
C PRO A 2 0.28 -0.09 -14.74
N THR A 3 1.56 0.24 -14.60
CA THR A 3 2.56 -0.63 -13.98
C THR A 3 2.34 -0.66 -12.47
N ILE A 4 2.79 -1.73 -11.80
CA ILE A 4 2.77 -1.81 -10.34
C ILE A 4 3.53 -0.62 -9.73
N GLU A 5 4.66 -0.23 -10.30
CA GLU A 5 5.40 0.97 -9.84
C GLU A 5 4.51 2.22 -9.82
N TYR A 6 3.71 2.43 -10.86
CA TYR A 6 2.80 3.57 -10.94
C TYR A 6 1.68 3.48 -9.89
N ILE A 7 1.21 2.26 -9.61
CA ILE A 7 0.18 2.01 -8.59
C ILE A 7 0.75 2.25 -7.20
N GLU A 8 1.95 1.75 -6.91
CA GLU A 8 2.65 1.97 -5.64
C GLU A 8 2.89 3.47 -5.40
N LYS A 9 3.27 4.21 -6.44
CA LYS A 9 3.39 5.68 -6.38
C LYS A 9 2.05 6.38 -6.13
N THR A 10 0.98 5.93 -6.79
CA THR A 10 -0.37 6.48 -6.58
C THR A 10 -0.84 6.22 -5.15
N ILE A 11 -0.59 5.02 -4.62
CA ILE A 11 -0.90 4.68 -3.23
C ILE A 11 -0.10 5.56 -2.29
N PHE A 12 1.19 5.75 -2.53
CA PHE A 12 2.02 6.63 -1.69
C PHE A 12 1.49 8.08 -1.70
N ASP A 13 1.10 8.62 -2.86
CA ASP A 13 0.57 9.97 -2.99
C ASP A 13 -0.75 10.17 -2.22
N ILE A 14 -1.66 9.19 -2.29
CA ILE A 14 -2.98 9.27 -1.64
C ILE A 14 -2.93 8.89 -0.15
N GLU A 15 -2.17 7.85 0.19
CA GLU A 15 -2.18 7.23 1.52
C GLU A 15 -0.97 7.61 2.36
N GLY A 16 0.07 8.21 1.79
CA GLY A 16 1.29 8.62 2.48
C GLY A 16 2.10 7.44 3.04
N GLY A 17 2.02 6.27 2.41
CA GLY A 17 2.71 5.06 2.86
C GLY A 17 3.21 4.23 1.70
N ARG A 18 4.47 3.81 1.73
CA ARG A 18 5.06 2.94 0.72
C ARG A 18 4.52 1.53 0.86
N VAL A 19 4.16 0.92 -0.27
CA VAL A 19 3.65 -0.44 -0.34
C VAL A 19 4.40 -1.23 -1.39
N ASP A 20 4.59 -2.53 -1.14
CA ASP A 20 5.05 -3.50 -2.13
C ASP A 20 3.94 -4.54 -2.39
N PHE A 21 3.75 -4.88 -3.67
CA PHE A 21 2.89 -5.98 -4.08
C PHE A 21 3.58 -7.33 -3.91
N VAL A 22 2.95 -8.25 -3.19
CA VAL A 22 3.44 -9.61 -2.99
C VAL A 22 2.47 -10.61 -3.61
N LYS A 23 2.98 -11.65 -4.25
CA LYS A 23 2.16 -12.76 -4.74
C LYS A 23 2.85 -14.07 -4.44
N ALA A 24 2.13 -15.00 -3.81
CA ALA A 24 2.68 -16.29 -3.39
C ALA A 24 4.01 -16.15 -2.60
N GLY A 25 4.09 -15.16 -1.71
CA GLY A 25 5.26 -14.90 -0.86
C GLY A 25 6.46 -14.24 -1.55
N LYS A 26 6.35 -13.85 -2.82
CA LYS A 26 7.41 -13.16 -3.57
C LYS A 26 6.98 -11.75 -3.98
N ASN A 27 7.91 -10.81 -3.94
CA ASN A 27 7.67 -9.45 -4.43
C ASN A 27 7.41 -9.50 -5.94
N VAL A 28 6.37 -8.82 -6.38
CA VAL A 28 5.99 -8.77 -7.79
C VAL A 28 6.88 -7.76 -8.50
N ARG A 29 7.27 -8.05 -9.74
CA ARG A 29 8.07 -7.10 -10.53
C ARG A 29 7.26 -5.83 -10.78
N SER A 30 7.88 -4.68 -10.52
CA SER A 30 7.23 -3.37 -10.64
C SER A 30 6.79 -3.02 -12.07
N ASP A 31 7.39 -3.65 -13.10
CA ASP A 31 7.01 -3.52 -14.51
C ASP A 31 5.73 -4.31 -14.88
N LEU A 32 5.24 -5.18 -14.00
CA LEU A 32 3.99 -5.90 -14.24
C LEU A 32 2.83 -4.93 -14.34
N LYS A 33 2.00 -5.11 -15.37
CA LYS A 33 0.84 -4.25 -15.64
C LYS A 33 -0.41 -4.86 -15.03
N LEU A 34 -1.16 -4.04 -14.28
CA LEU A 34 -2.46 -4.42 -13.73
C LEU A 34 -3.59 -3.75 -14.53
N PRO A 35 -4.78 -4.36 -14.58
CA PRO A 35 -5.89 -3.83 -15.37
C PRO A 35 -6.36 -2.47 -14.86
N ASN A 36 -6.30 -2.23 -13.54
CA ASN A 36 -6.80 -1.02 -12.89
C ASN A 36 -5.70 -0.37 -12.03
N ASN A 37 -5.78 0.96 -11.87
CA ASN A 37 -4.98 1.69 -10.89
C ASN A 37 -5.60 1.58 -9.49
N TYR A 38 -4.89 2.03 -8.45
CA TYR A 38 -5.48 2.24 -7.14
C TYR A 38 -6.54 3.36 -7.21
N ILE A 39 -7.74 3.08 -6.70
CA ILE A 39 -8.85 4.03 -6.68
C ILE A 39 -9.26 4.28 -5.24
N ALA A 40 -9.07 5.51 -4.77
CA ALA A 40 -9.53 5.95 -3.47
C ALA A 40 -9.98 7.42 -3.56
N GLU A 41 -11.22 7.70 -3.16
CA GLU A 41 -11.74 9.08 -3.11
C GLU A 41 -11.10 9.89 -1.98
N ARG A 42 -10.70 9.21 -0.89
CA ARG A 42 -10.09 9.79 0.30
C ARG A 42 -9.05 8.84 0.88
N GLN A 43 -8.03 9.44 1.45
CA GLN A 43 -7.04 8.76 2.28
C GLN A 43 -7.71 7.94 3.39
N THR A 44 -7.09 6.82 3.76
CA THR A 44 -7.50 6.02 4.91
C THR A 44 -7.45 6.87 6.17
N LYS A 45 -8.46 6.73 7.04
CA LYS A 45 -8.55 7.52 8.29
C LYS A 45 -7.30 7.33 9.15
N ASN A 46 -6.84 8.39 9.81
CA ASN A 46 -5.65 8.34 10.66
C ASN A 46 -5.72 7.27 11.75
N ASN A 47 -6.91 7.06 12.34
CA ASN A 47 -7.15 6.06 13.38
C ASN A 47 -7.28 4.61 12.82
N ALA A 48 -7.41 4.43 11.51
CA ALA A 48 -7.42 3.08 10.96
C ALA A 48 -6.02 2.48 11.03
N SER A 49 -5.95 1.15 11.15
CA SER A 49 -4.70 0.42 11.23
C SER A 49 -4.15 0.08 9.84
N VAL A 50 -2.85 -0.16 9.76
CA VAL A 50 -2.18 -0.67 8.56
C VAL A 50 -2.78 -2.00 8.11
N ALA A 51 -3.21 -2.86 9.03
CA ALA A 51 -3.92 -4.10 8.70
C ALA A 51 -5.22 -3.82 7.94
N HIS A 52 -6.03 -2.86 8.42
CA HIS A 52 -7.26 -2.46 7.73
C HIS A 52 -6.97 -1.89 6.33
N PHE A 53 -5.90 -1.12 6.20
CA PHE A 53 -5.45 -0.61 4.91
C PHE A 53 -5.04 -1.73 3.94
N ILE A 54 -4.26 -2.72 4.41
CA ILE A 54 -3.90 -3.92 3.62
C ILE A 54 -5.16 -4.68 3.17
N GLU A 55 -6.17 -4.83 4.03
CA GLU A 55 -7.43 -5.46 3.64
C GLU A 55 -8.16 -4.70 2.51
N ARG A 56 -8.12 -3.36 2.52
CA ARG A 56 -8.67 -2.53 1.42
C ARG A 56 -7.91 -2.77 0.11
N LEU A 57 -6.58 -2.86 0.16
CA LEU A 57 -5.75 -3.16 -1.01
C LEU A 57 -6.08 -4.54 -1.58
N LYS A 58 -6.17 -5.56 -0.71
CA LYS A 58 -6.57 -6.93 -1.10
C LYS A 58 -7.94 -6.99 -1.79
N LYS A 59 -8.88 -6.14 -1.38
CA LYS A 59 -10.20 -6.04 -2.02
C LYS A 59 -10.13 -5.46 -3.44
N GLN A 60 -9.27 -4.45 -3.68
CA GLN A 60 -9.10 -3.87 -5.02
C GLN A 60 -8.24 -4.73 -5.94
N PHE A 61 -7.26 -5.43 -5.36
CA PHE A 61 -6.29 -6.26 -6.07
C PHE A 61 -6.36 -7.70 -5.56
N PRO A 62 -7.44 -8.45 -5.89
CA PRO A 62 -7.59 -9.82 -5.44
C PRO A 62 -6.45 -10.71 -5.98
N GLY A 63 -5.95 -11.61 -5.13
CA GLY A 63 -4.85 -12.51 -5.46
C GLY A 63 -3.44 -11.93 -5.23
N TYR A 64 -3.37 -10.71 -4.66
CA TYR A 64 -2.12 -10.10 -4.18
C TYR A 64 -2.16 -9.89 -2.67
N ASP A 65 -1.00 -10.03 -2.06
CA ASP A 65 -0.66 -9.62 -0.71
C ASP A 65 0.10 -8.29 -0.74
N PHE A 66 0.23 -7.64 0.41
CA PHE A 66 0.84 -6.32 0.51
C PHE A 66 1.75 -6.23 1.73
N ILE A 67 2.89 -5.58 1.54
CA ILE A 67 3.76 -5.16 2.63
C ILE A 67 3.78 -3.65 2.64
N VAL A 68 3.52 -3.05 3.80
CA VAL A 68 3.55 -1.60 4.00
C VAL A 68 4.83 -1.26 4.77
N TYR A 69 5.50 -0.19 4.39
CA TYR A 69 6.75 0.27 5.02
C TYR A 69 6.55 1.62 5.70
N LYS A 70 7.34 1.86 6.75
CA LYS A 70 7.57 3.19 7.34
C LYS A 70 8.59 3.97 6.50
N GLY A 71 8.71 5.28 6.69
CA GLY A 71 9.72 6.10 6.01
C GLY A 71 11.16 5.68 6.32
N SER A 72 11.39 5.02 7.45
CA SER A 72 12.67 4.37 7.77
C SER A 72 13.03 3.17 6.87
N GLY A 73 12.11 2.69 6.03
CA GLY A 73 12.27 1.47 5.22
C GLY A 73 11.94 0.17 5.96
N GLU A 74 11.56 0.24 7.24
CA GLU A 74 11.12 -0.92 8.00
C GLU A 74 9.66 -1.29 7.73
N LYS A 75 9.33 -2.57 7.82
CA LYS A 75 7.95 -3.05 7.69
C LYS A 75 7.07 -2.46 8.79
N ALA A 76 5.95 -1.86 8.39
CA ALA A 76 4.95 -1.36 9.31
C ALA A 76 4.21 -2.52 9.97
N ARG A 77 3.97 -2.41 11.28
CA ARG A 77 3.19 -3.41 12.03
C ARG A 77 1.72 -3.26 11.69
N GLY A 78 0.98 -4.37 11.63
CA GLY A 78 -0.44 -4.34 11.30
C GLY A 78 -1.32 -3.50 12.24
N ASN A 79 -0.96 -3.37 13.53
CA ASN A 79 -1.72 -2.53 14.47
C ASN A 79 -1.37 -1.03 14.36
N LEU A 80 -0.31 -0.66 13.62
CA LEU A 80 0.13 0.71 13.50
C LEU A 80 -0.96 1.55 12.85
N HIS A 81 -1.22 2.73 13.38
CA HIS A 81 -2.20 3.64 12.81
C HIS A 81 -1.65 4.32 11.56
N MET A 82 -2.52 4.58 10.57
CA MET A 82 -2.15 5.25 9.33
C MET A 82 -1.63 6.67 9.57
N GLY A 83 -2.14 7.37 10.59
CA GLY A 83 -1.61 8.68 10.98
C GLY A 83 -0.13 8.59 11.38
N THR A 84 0.22 7.65 12.25
CA THR A 84 1.61 7.40 12.67
C THR A 84 2.48 6.89 11.52
N LEU A 85 1.92 6.09 10.60
CA LEU A 85 2.66 5.65 9.41
C LEU A 85 3.12 6.85 8.57
N ARG A 86 2.22 7.81 8.32
CA ARG A 86 2.51 9.01 7.51
C ARG A 86 3.55 9.92 8.18
N ASP A 87 3.43 10.11 9.49
CA ASP A 87 4.39 10.86 10.31
C ASP A 87 5.83 10.32 10.16
N THR A 88 6.00 9.02 9.89
CA THR A 88 7.35 8.45 9.64
C THR A 88 8.02 8.89 8.34
N TYR A 89 7.31 9.58 7.44
CA TYR A 89 7.81 10.09 6.17
C TYR A 89 8.05 11.61 6.17
N GLU A 90 7.78 12.29 7.29
CA GLU A 90 8.09 13.72 7.49
C GLU A 90 9.58 13.98 7.77
#